data_AF-A0A820B233-F1
#
_entry.id   AF-A0A820B233-F1
#
_cell.length_a   1.000
_cell.length_b   1.000
_cell.length_c   1.000
_cell.angle_alpha   90.00
_cell.angle_beta   90.00
_cell.angle_gamma   90.00
#
_symmetry.space_group_name_H-M   'P 1'
#
loop_
_entity.id
_entity.type
_entity.pdbx_description
1 polymer ?
#
loop_
_entity_poly.entity_id
_entity_poly.type
_entity_poly.pdbx_seq_one_letter_code
_entity_poly.pdbx_strand_id
1 'polypeptide(L)'
;MFIIGVLNSNIDSTNDNRNYVIDANEIFDALKQAKILEAEHEQQYQLTAIILHWQRLSRVQLAVQHYVSTKYFKEIIVWNNNPEINLTLNEISTNSQSNGLIRIINSKANVNDEAKYQACAEAKTLVCFYADDDWNTSHYLRTLIASFRSDPNVLHSATNLVTYYNNMLWTFMDSRIDLHAGFSWIGCGSLFLREHAQRHHQLLRMNLRNNPELFAFSDLFFSIWLNDIPSQMIVDLVPLPKHINESDMPFSSTKNFYSLQHASSVLAIRKLEYALRLNQLTTNASFPRKQNRRFPYSTKSPSSKDDFIFYSNVLPIDIENIPFDITLDSDRATYRNVPLGPNYTHFVNYNTLKAVDNNEQTCWRPNGFVKKGDFFAIDFLRIQSHTVFSLIIGHSEQLQSSLKMRVSFDGIWWISHRSFKHFFMNGNRMPTTNFQRFVIDSRQFPSELQSFRYVVFNATQASNEPFQVCDAQIINSFNVNRK
;
A
#
# COMPACT_ATOMS: atom_id res chain seq x y z
N MET A 1 6.31 -16.52 -28.15
CA MET A 1 4.87 -16.74 -28.38
C MET A 1 4.38 -17.58 -27.21
N PHE A 2 4.01 -16.94 -26.10
CA PHE A 2 3.69 -17.64 -24.86
C PHE A 2 2.20 -17.46 -24.56
N ILE A 3 1.51 -18.58 -24.40
CA ILE A 3 0.15 -18.65 -23.88
C ILE A 3 0.24 -18.27 -22.40
N ILE A 4 0.01 -17.00 -22.11
CA ILE A 4 -0.32 -16.56 -20.75
C ILE A 4 -1.75 -17.02 -20.52
N GLY A 5 -1.90 -18.12 -19.81
CA GLY A 5 -3.20 -18.51 -19.25
C GLY A 5 -3.60 -17.46 -18.23
N VAL A 6 -4.46 -16.53 -18.65
CA VAL A 6 -5.23 -15.68 -17.75
C VAL A 6 -6.08 -16.59 -16.88
N LEU A 7 -5.68 -16.76 -15.62
CA LEU A 7 -6.56 -17.32 -14.60
C LEU A 7 -7.66 -16.29 -14.37
N ASN A 8 -8.81 -16.55 -14.98
CA ASN A 8 -10.07 -15.90 -14.65
C ASN A 8 -10.24 -15.88 -13.13
N SER A 9 -10.60 -14.72 -12.60
CA SER A 9 -10.97 -14.45 -11.20
C SER A 9 -12.30 -15.10 -10.79
N ASN A 10 -12.67 -16.23 -11.40
CA ASN A 10 -13.73 -17.08 -10.90
C ASN A 10 -13.10 -18.13 -9.99
N ILE A 11 -13.19 -17.88 -8.68
CA ILE A 11 -13.03 -18.90 -7.65
C ILE A 11 -14.18 -19.89 -7.86
N ASP A 12 -13.98 -20.83 -8.77
CA ASP A 12 -14.95 -21.86 -9.06
C ASP A 12 -14.98 -22.85 -7.87
N SER A 13 -16.15 -22.94 -7.26
CA SER A 13 -16.37 -23.52 -5.94
C SER A 13 -16.68 -25.02 -5.97
N THR A 14 -16.24 -25.74 -7.00
CA THR A 14 -16.65 -27.12 -7.25
C THR A 14 -15.49 -28.05 -7.67
N ASN A 15 -14.50 -28.26 -6.79
CA ASN A 15 -13.73 -29.52 -6.68
C ASN A 15 -12.65 -29.44 -5.58
N ASP A 16 -13.04 -29.54 -4.31
CA ASP A 16 -12.11 -29.46 -3.16
C ASP A 16 -11.51 -30.83 -2.76
N ASN A 17 -11.56 -31.84 -3.63
CA ASN A 17 -11.08 -33.20 -3.35
C ASN A 17 -10.07 -33.77 -4.36
N ARG A 18 -9.57 -32.97 -5.31
CA ARG A 18 -8.34 -33.37 -6.02
C ARG A 18 -7.16 -33.00 -5.14
N ASN A 19 -6.65 -33.98 -4.41
CA ASN A 19 -5.25 -34.02 -4.02
C ASN A 19 -4.43 -33.97 -5.32
N TYR A 20 -4.20 -32.76 -5.84
CA TYR A 20 -3.12 -32.57 -6.79
C TYR A 20 -1.86 -32.90 -6.00
N VAL A 21 -1.33 -34.09 -6.23
CA VAL A 21 0.09 -34.34 -6.04
C VAL A 21 0.76 -33.43 -7.07
N ILE A 22 0.97 -32.17 -6.69
CA ILE A 22 1.75 -31.24 -7.50
C ILE A 22 3.15 -31.86 -7.55
N ASP A 23 3.67 -32.08 -8.74
CA ASP A 23 5.01 -32.62 -8.91
C ASP A 23 6.01 -31.68 -8.21
N ALA A 24 6.88 -32.23 -7.37
CA ALA A 24 7.92 -31.45 -6.71
C ALA A 24 8.76 -30.67 -7.72
N ASN A 25 8.95 -31.21 -8.93
CA ASN A 25 9.63 -30.52 -10.03
C ASN A 25 8.89 -29.25 -10.48
N GLU A 26 7.55 -29.30 -10.57
CA GLU A 26 6.72 -28.14 -10.92
C GLU A 26 6.86 -27.04 -9.85
N ILE A 27 6.91 -27.42 -8.57
CA ILE A 27 7.12 -26.47 -7.46
C ILE A 27 8.51 -25.84 -7.54
N PHE A 28 9.56 -26.62 -7.78
CA PHE A 28 10.92 -26.08 -7.93
C PHE A 28 11.05 -25.16 -9.15
N ASP A 29 10.42 -25.50 -10.27
CA ASP A 29 10.40 -24.64 -11.46
C ASP A 29 9.66 -23.33 -11.18
N ALA A 30 8.50 -23.38 -10.53
CA ALA A 30 7.76 -22.19 -10.13
C ALA A 30 8.57 -21.31 -9.15
N LEU A 31 9.28 -21.90 -8.18
CA LEU A 31 10.17 -21.18 -7.27
C LEU A 31 11.31 -20.48 -8.04
N LYS A 32 11.90 -21.17 -9.02
CA LYS A 32 12.95 -20.61 -9.86
C LYS A 32 12.44 -19.43 -10.69
N GLN A 33 11.27 -19.58 -11.33
CA GLN A 33 10.65 -18.50 -12.10
C GLN A 33 10.28 -17.31 -11.22
N ALA A 34 9.73 -17.54 -10.02
CA ALA A 34 9.39 -16.47 -9.10
C ALA A 34 10.63 -15.69 -8.64
N LYS A 35 11.77 -16.35 -8.40
CA LYS A 35 13.04 -15.68 -8.08
C LYS A 35 13.58 -14.84 -9.24
N ILE A 36 13.45 -15.33 -10.48
CA ILE A 36 13.84 -14.58 -11.68
C ILE A 36 12.97 -13.33 -11.80
N LEU A 37 11.64 -13.50 -11.72
CA LEU A 37 10.69 -12.40 -11.80
C LEU A 37 10.90 -11.35 -10.69
N GLU A 38 11.18 -11.78 -9.46
CA GLU A 38 11.50 -10.86 -8.36
C GLU A 38 12.74 -10.03 -8.70
N ALA A 39 13.83 -10.66 -9.17
CA ALA A 39 15.05 -9.96 -9.57
C ALA A 39 14.83 -9.01 -10.77
N GLU A 40 14.06 -9.43 -11.77
CA GLU A 40 13.65 -8.59 -12.91
C GLU A 40 12.85 -7.37 -12.44
N HIS A 41 11.90 -7.56 -11.53
CA HIS A 41 11.13 -6.46 -10.93
C HIS A 41 12.05 -5.51 -10.14
N GLU A 42 13.02 -6.00 -9.37
CA GLU A 42 13.97 -5.14 -8.68
C GLU A 42 14.82 -4.29 -9.64
N GLN A 43 15.19 -4.86 -10.79
CA GLN A 43 15.95 -4.16 -11.82
C GLN A 43 15.09 -3.17 -12.62
N GLN A 44 13.86 -3.56 -12.97
CA GLN A 44 12.93 -2.72 -13.72
C GLN A 44 12.41 -1.55 -12.87
N TYR A 45 12.02 -1.83 -11.63
CA TYR A 45 11.40 -0.87 -10.71
C TYR A 45 12.45 -0.23 -9.80
N GLN A 46 13.48 0.35 -10.42
CA GLN A 46 14.39 1.27 -9.75
C GLN A 46 13.67 2.55 -9.33
N LEU A 47 14.11 3.12 -8.21
CA LEU A 47 13.38 4.17 -7.50
C LEU A 47 14.11 5.51 -7.58
N THR A 48 13.36 6.58 -7.85
CA THR A 48 13.76 7.97 -7.59
C THR A 48 13.02 8.46 -6.35
N ALA A 49 13.74 8.95 -5.34
CA ALA A 49 13.10 9.64 -4.22
C ALA A 49 12.84 11.11 -4.59
N ILE A 50 11.69 11.65 -4.17
CA ILE A 50 11.31 13.04 -4.38
C ILE A 50 11.02 13.66 -3.02
N ILE A 51 11.64 14.82 -2.78
CA ILE A 51 11.38 15.65 -1.61
C ILE A 51 11.10 17.07 -2.08
N LEU A 52 10.04 17.68 -1.57
CA LEU A 52 9.75 19.09 -1.79
C LEU A 52 10.42 19.92 -0.68
N HIS A 53 11.01 21.03 -1.06
CA HIS A 53 11.53 22.03 -0.14
C HIS A 53 10.76 23.34 -0.27
N TRP A 54 10.46 23.99 0.86
CA TRP A 54 9.94 25.36 0.91
C TRP A 54 10.64 26.20 2.00
N GLN A 55 10.39 25.88 3.27
CA GLN A 55 10.90 26.65 4.43
C GLN A 55 11.64 25.80 5.47
N ARG A 56 11.70 24.47 5.31
CA ARG A 56 12.19 23.53 6.32
C ARG A 56 13.40 22.76 5.83
N LEU A 57 14.46 23.50 5.49
CA LEU A 57 15.68 22.93 4.90
C LEU A 57 16.29 21.82 5.76
N SER A 58 16.23 21.96 7.10
CA SER A 58 16.83 20.97 8.00
C SER A 58 16.14 19.60 7.91
N ARG A 59 14.80 19.58 7.77
CA ARG A 59 14.07 18.32 7.58
C ARG A 59 14.33 17.70 6.22
N VAL A 60 14.46 18.53 5.19
CA VAL A 60 14.86 18.07 3.85
C VAL A 60 16.24 17.42 3.89
N GLN A 61 17.21 18.01 4.58
CA GLN A 61 18.55 17.41 4.78
C GLN A 61 18.47 16.05 5.48
N LEU A 62 17.67 15.93 6.55
CA LEU A 62 17.47 14.66 7.27
C LEU A 62 16.83 13.59 6.38
N ALA A 63 15.81 13.95 5.61
CA ALA A 63 15.16 13.03 4.67
C ALA A 63 16.13 12.58 3.57
N VAL A 64 16.90 13.50 2.97
CA VAL A 64 17.93 13.18 1.97
C VAL A 64 19.00 12.25 2.57
N GLN A 65 19.50 12.55 3.76
CA GLN A 65 20.47 11.71 4.45
C GLN A 65 19.94 10.29 4.67
N HIS A 66 18.69 10.17 5.12
CA HIS A 66 18.03 8.88 5.27
C HIS A 66 17.97 8.12 3.93
N TYR A 67 17.52 8.76 2.85
CA TYR A 67 17.40 8.14 1.53
C TYR A 67 18.74 7.74 0.91
N VAL A 68 19.79 8.54 1.10
CA VAL A 68 21.16 8.15 0.72
C VAL A 68 21.60 6.89 1.47
N SER A 69 21.32 6.81 2.78
CA SER A 69 21.76 5.71 3.63
C SER A 69 21.09 4.37 3.33
N THR A 70 19.84 4.39 2.85
CA THR A 70 19.05 3.16 2.60
C THR A 70 19.49 2.41 1.36
N LYS A 71 20.13 3.10 0.39
CA LYS A 71 20.57 2.55 -0.91
C LYS A 71 19.46 2.01 -1.82
N TYR A 72 18.19 2.28 -1.50
CA TYR A 72 17.06 1.89 -2.36
C TYR A 72 16.95 2.76 -3.62
N PHE A 73 17.44 4.00 -3.56
CA PHE A 73 17.24 5.00 -4.60
C PHE A 73 18.42 5.08 -5.57
N LYS A 74 18.10 5.25 -6.87
CA LYS A 74 19.07 5.51 -7.95
C LYS A 74 19.18 6.99 -8.30
N GLU A 75 18.24 7.79 -7.81
CA GLU A 75 18.23 9.24 -7.91
C GLU A 75 17.43 9.80 -6.72
N ILE A 76 17.82 10.97 -6.24
CA ILE A 76 17.06 11.77 -5.28
C ILE A 76 16.84 13.14 -5.91
N ILE A 77 15.59 13.53 -6.13
CA ILE A 77 15.21 14.85 -6.60
C ILE A 77 14.78 15.68 -5.39
N VAL A 78 15.49 16.79 -5.16
CA VAL A 78 15.05 17.84 -4.24
C VAL A 78 14.46 18.95 -5.07
N TRP A 79 13.15 19.10 -5.01
CA TRP A 79 12.44 20.18 -5.70
C TRP A 79 12.27 21.36 -4.76
N ASN A 80 13.02 22.42 -5.01
CA ASN A 80 12.89 23.67 -4.27
C ASN A 80 11.72 24.48 -4.82
N ASN A 81 10.61 24.49 -4.07
CA ASN A 81 9.46 25.34 -4.35
C ASN A 81 9.69 26.80 -3.96
N ASN A 82 10.72 27.13 -3.17
CA ASN A 82 10.98 28.49 -2.69
C ASN A 82 11.77 29.32 -3.72
N PRO A 83 11.12 30.29 -4.41
CA PRO A 83 11.77 31.09 -5.44
C PRO A 83 12.72 32.16 -4.88
N GLU A 84 12.68 32.42 -3.57
CA GLU A 84 13.53 33.42 -2.91
C GLU A 84 14.94 32.89 -2.63
N ILE A 85 15.13 31.57 -2.67
CA ILE A 85 16.41 30.93 -2.45
C ILE A 85 16.77 30.03 -3.63
N ASN A 86 18.06 29.88 -3.89
CA ASN A 86 18.57 28.96 -4.89
C ASN A 86 19.39 27.88 -4.18
N LEU A 87 18.78 26.72 -3.94
CA LEU A 87 19.43 25.64 -3.23
C LEU A 87 20.60 25.06 -4.03
N THR A 88 21.67 24.77 -3.32
CA THR A 88 22.91 24.16 -3.82
C THR A 88 23.15 22.81 -3.19
N LEU A 89 24.00 21.99 -3.82
CA LEU A 89 24.35 20.67 -3.29
C LEU A 89 25.03 20.74 -1.91
N ASN A 90 25.80 21.78 -1.63
CA ASN A 90 26.49 21.93 -0.34
C ASN A 90 25.51 22.17 0.81
N GLU A 91 24.33 22.72 0.52
CA GLU A 91 23.28 22.94 1.51
C GLU A 91 22.41 21.70 1.74
N ILE A 92 22.44 20.73 0.84
CA ILE A 92 21.61 19.51 0.93
C ILE A 92 22.43 18.29 1.31
N SER A 93 23.61 18.14 0.72
CA SER A 93 24.44 16.96 0.82
C SER A 93 25.30 17.02 2.07
N THR A 94 25.24 15.97 2.88
CA THR A 94 26.11 15.80 4.05
C THR A 94 27.44 15.11 3.70
N ASN A 95 27.59 14.58 2.48
CA ASN A 95 28.81 13.92 2.00
C ASN A 95 28.98 14.05 0.48
N SER A 96 30.16 14.51 0.03
CA SER A 96 30.52 14.62 -1.39
C SER A 96 30.28 13.35 -2.22
N GLN A 97 30.39 12.16 -1.61
CA GLN A 97 30.18 10.88 -2.29
C GLN A 97 28.74 10.66 -2.78
N SER A 98 27.74 11.30 -2.15
CA SER A 98 26.33 11.22 -2.57
C SER A 98 25.92 12.28 -3.59
N ASN A 99 26.82 13.19 -3.97
CA ASN A 99 26.48 14.29 -4.88
C ASN A 99 25.99 13.81 -6.25
N GLY A 100 26.50 12.66 -6.74
CA GLY A 100 26.03 12.07 -8.00
C GLY A 100 24.62 11.50 -7.95
N LEU A 101 24.08 11.26 -6.75
CA LEU A 101 22.72 10.74 -6.54
C LEU A 101 21.68 11.86 -6.48
N ILE A 102 22.08 13.06 -6.06
CA ILE A 102 21.17 14.17 -5.74
C ILE A 102 21.06 15.13 -6.92
N ARG A 103 19.83 15.40 -7.36
CA ARG A 103 19.49 16.44 -8.33
C ARG A 103 18.60 17.48 -7.67
N ILE A 104 19.02 18.74 -7.72
CA ILE A 104 18.24 19.86 -7.19
C ILE A 104 17.57 20.57 -8.36
N ILE A 105 16.26 20.82 -8.24
CA ILE A 105 15.48 21.60 -9.19
C ILE A 105 14.97 22.84 -8.47
N ASN A 106 15.48 24.02 -8.86
CA ASN A 106 15.05 25.30 -8.29
C ASN A 106 13.90 25.87 -9.12
N SER A 107 12.69 25.80 -8.58
CA SER A 107 11.49 26.32 -9.22
C SER A 107 11.46 27.85 -9.18
N LYS A 108 10.93 28.47 -10.24
CA LYS A 108 10.73 29.93 -10.31
C LYS A 108 9.54 30.42 -9.49
N ALA A 109 8.71 29.52 -8.99
CA ALA A 109 7.53 29.81 -8.18
C ALA A 109 7.16 28.63 -7.29
N ASN A 110 6.33 28.89 -6.26
CA ASN A 110 5.71 27.82 -5.49
C ASN A 110 4.61 27.15 -6.30
N VAL A 111 4.84 25.93 -6.79
CA VAL A 111 3.82 25.14 -7.51
C VAL A 111 3.11 24.13 -6.60
N ASN A 112 3.29 24.25 -5.28
CA ASN A 112 2.63 23.44 -4.24
C ASN A 112 2.70 21.93 -4.55
N ASP A 113 1.57 21.22 -4.42
CA ASP A 113 1.45 19.79 -4.67
C ASP A 113 1.70 19.38 -6.14
N GLU A 114 1.70 20.30 -7.11
CA GLU A 114 2.02 19.94 -8.49
C GLU A 114 3.49 19.50 -8.62
N ALA A 115 4.37 20.06 -7.77
CA ALA A 115 5.82 19.87 -7.83
C ALA A 115 6.24 18.40 -7.83
N LYS A 116 5.63 17.57 -6.98
CA LYS A 116 5.99 16.15 -6.88
C LYS A 116 5.69 15.35 -8.14
N TYR A 117 4.65 15.75 -8.88
CA TYR A 117 4.31 15.13 -10.16
C TYR A 117 5.23 15.60 -11.29
N GLN A 118 5.62 16.88 -11.29
CA GLN A 118 6.62 17.40 -12.23
C GLN A 118 7.99 16.75 -12.00
N ALA A 119 8.44 16.70 -10.75
CA ALA A 119 9.66 16.01 -10.35
C ALA A 119 9.65 14.54 -10.78
N CYS A 120 8.54 13.84 -10.55
CA CYS A 120 8.41 12.45 -10.96
C CYS A 120 8.41 12.29 -12.48
N ALA A 121 7.70 13.15 -13.21
CA ALA A 121 7.64 13.10 -14.67
C ALA A 121 9.02 13.26 -15.33
N GLU A 122 9.93 13.98 -14.67
CA GLU A 122 11.34 14.18 -15.08
C GLU A 122 12.32 13.17 -14.46
N ALA A 123 11.87 12.24 -13.62
CA ALA A 123 12.73 11.26 -12.95
C ALA A 123 13.43 10.34 -13.98
N LYS A 124 14.65 9.90 -13.64
CA LYS A 124 15.42 8.99 -14.51
C LYS A 124 14.90 7.55 -14.47
N THR A 125 14.33 7.13 -13.35
CA THR A 125 13.81 5.78 -13.17
C THR A 125 12.31 5.69 -13.54
N LEU A 126 11.77 4.47 -13.51
CA LEU A 126 10.35 4.22 -13.81
C LEU A 126 9.42 4.51 -12.63
N VAL A 127 9.95 4.56 -11.41
CA VAL A 127 9.16 4.62 -10.18
C VAL A 127 9.62 5.76 -9.30
N CYS A 128 8.66 6.53 -8.82
CA CYS A 128 8.90 7.63 -7.90
C CYS A 128 8.42 7.24 -6.51
N PHE A 129 9.26 7.50 -5.53
CA PHE A 129 8.90 7.53 -4.12
C PHE A 129 8.75 8.99 -3.70
N TYR A 130 7.64 9.32 -3.05
CA TYR A 130 7.40 10.66 -2.51
C TYR A 130 7.02 10.60 -1.03
N ALA A 131 7.59 11.50 -0.24
CA ALA A 131 7.12 11.82 1.10
C ALA A 131 7.36 13.30 1.39
N ASP A 132 6.48 13.90 2.18
CA ASP A 132 6.65 15.25 2.72
C ASP A 132 7.89 15.29 3.64
N ASP A 133 8.42 16.48 3.84
CA ASP A 133 9.52 16.79 4.77
C ASP A 133 9.10 16.71 6.25
N ASP A 134 7.93 16.14 6.55
CA ASP A 134 7.36 16.06 7.90
C ASP A 134 7.47 14.68 8.53
N TRP A 135 7.70 13.63 7.74
CA TRP A 135 7.51 12.24 8.20
C TRP A 135 8.79 11.41 8.11
N ASN A 136 9.10 10.71 9.19
CA ASN A 136 10.14 9.70 9.20
C ASN A 136 9.59 8.39 8.59
N THR A 137 10.13 8.00 7.44
CA THR A 137 9.73 6.83 6.67
C THR A 137 10.52 5.57 7.02
N SER A 138 11.49 5.64 7.95
CA SER A 138 12.46 4.57 8.20
C SER A 138 11.88 3.24 8.66
N HIS A 139 10.65 3.23 9.18
CA HIS A 139 10.01 2.05 9.78
C HIS A 139 8.92 1.42 8.88
N TYR A 140 8.70 1.95 7.68
CA TYR A 140 7.79 1.37 6.68
C TYR A 140 8.27 1.49 5.23
N LEU A 141 9.46 2.05 4.98
CA LEU A 141 9.95 2.26 3.62
C LEU A 141 10.16 0.94 2.88
N ARG A 142 10.73 -0.08 3.54
CA ARG A 142 11.03 -1.37 2.91
C ARG A 142 9.76 -2.13 2.57
N THR A 143 8.81 -2.18 3.50
CA THR A 143 7.49 -2.79 3.29
C THR A 143 6.71 -2.07 2.19
N LEU A 144 6.70 -0.74 2.18
CA LEU A 144 6.04 0.05 1.13
C LEU A 144 6.62 -0.25 -0.26
N ILE A 145 7.95 -0.31 -0.39
CA ILE A 145 8.64 -0.71 -1.64
C ILE A 145 8.25 -2.13 -2.06
N ALA A 146 8.24 -3.08 -1.13
CA ALA A 146 7.90 -4.47 -1.43
C ALA A 146 6.43 -4.61 -1.87
N SER A 147 5.50 -3.87 -1.24
CA SER A 147 4.11 -3.81 -1.64
C SER A 147 3.95 -3.26 -3.05
N PHE A 148 4.62 -2.15 -3.37
CA PHE A 148 4.61 -1.59 -4.72
C PHE A 148 5.11 -2.59 -5.77
N ARG A 149 6.26 -3.23 -5.54
CA ARG A 149 6.83 -4.21 -6.47
C ARG A 149 5.95 -5.44 -6.70
N SER A 150 5.03 -5.71 -5.78
CA SER A 150 4.08 -6.81 -5.91
C SER A 150 2.94 -6.49 -6.86
N ASP A 151 2.56 -5.20 -6.95
CA ASP A 151 1.51 -4.70 -7.84
C ASP A 151 1.81 -3.25 -8.30
N PRO A 152 2.77 -3.07 -9.22
CA PRO A 152 3.35 -1.75 -9.55
C PRO A 152 2.40 -0.85 -10.35
N ASN A 153 1.28 -1.37 -10.83
CA ASN A 153 0.29 -0.62 -11.60
C ASN A 153 -0.68 0.18 -10.72
N VAL A 154 -0.64 -0.02 -9.40
CA VAL A 154 -1.50 0.66 -8.43
C VAL A 154 -0.71 1.74 -7.72
N LEU A 155 -1.36 2.82 -7.27
CA LEU A 155 -0.76 3.76 -6.31
C LEU A 155 -0.63 3.08 -4.95
N HIS A 156 0.59 3.00 -4.43
CA HIS A 156 0.82 2.57 -3.05
C HIS A 156 1.12 3.78 -2.18
N SER A 157 0.59 3.82 -0.98
CA SER A 157 0.87 4.88 -0.01
C SER A 157 0.82 4.36 1.42
N ALA A 158 1.40 5.12 2.34
CA ALA A 158 1.26 4.92 3.77
C ALA A 158 0.47 6.09 4.37
N THR A 159 -0.26 5.83 5.46
CA THR A 159 -1.00 6.86 6.18
C THR A 159 -1.38 6.38 7.59
N ASN A 160 -1.84 7.29 8.46
CA ASN A 160 -2.32 6.92 9.78
C ASN A 160 -3.74 6.32 9.73
N LEU A 161 -4.22 5.77 10.85
CA LEU A 161 -5.52 5.09 10.90
C LEU A 161 -6.71 5.99 10.51
N VAL A 162 -6.71 7.25 10.99
CA VAL A 162 -7.86 8.16 10.83
C VAL A 162 -7.98 8.53 9.36
N THR A 163 -6.85 8.89 8.77
CA THR A 163 -6.74 9.24 7.37
C THR A 163 -7.04 8.03 6.47
N TYR A 164 -6.59 6.82 6.82
CA TYR A 164 -6.94 5.60 6.09
C TYR A 164 -8.45 5.40 6.01
N TYR A 165 -9.15 5.45 7.15
CA TYR A 165 -10.61 5.25 7.18
C TYR A 165 -11.33 6.36 6.39
N ASN A 166 -10.88 7.60 6.53
CA ASN A 166 -11.40 8.74 5.77
C ASN A 166 -11.22 8.54 4.26
N ASN A 167 -10.04 8.09 3.82
CA ASN A 167 -9.77 7.81 2.41
C ASN A 167 -10.67 6.68 1.86
N MET A 168 -11.00 5.68 2.69
CA MET A 168 -11.95 4.62 2.32
C MET A 168 -13.38 5.15 2.15
N LEU A 169 -13.82 6.10 2.99
CA LEU A 169 -15.10 6.81 2.79
C LEU A 169 -15.12 7.61 1.49
N TRP A 170 -13.95 8.05 1.02
CA TRP A 170 -13.75 8.82 -0.20
C TRP A 170 -13.46 7.91 -1.41
N THR A 171 -14.12 6.76 -1.46
CA THR A 171 -14.06 5.79 -2.56
C THR A 171 -15.36 5.82 -3.37
N PHE A 172 -15.23 5.67 -4.68
CA PHE A 172 -16.26 5.83 -5.68
C PHE A 172 -16.34 4.58 -6.56
N MET A 173 -17.49 3.90 -6.51
CA MET A 173 -17.72 2.65 -7.24
C MET A 173 -19.01 2.75 -8.05
N ASP A 174 -18.91 2.60 -9.37
CA ASP A 174 -20.05 2.40 -10.27
C ASP A 174 -19.65 1.49 -11.43
N SER A 175 -20.00 0.20 -11.31
CA SER A 175 -19.67 -0.83 -12.29
C SER A 175 -20.30 -0.59 -13.66
N ARG A 176 -21.38 0.21 -13.75
CA ARG A 176 -22.06 0.50 -15.01
C ARG A 176 -21.21 1.34 -15.95
N ILE A 177 -20.24 2.08 -15.41
CA ILE A 177 -19.34 2.98 -16.16
C ILE A 177 -17.86 2.67 -15.91
N ASP A 178 -17.54 1.52 -15.30
CA ASP A 178 -16.17 1.15 -14.89
C ASP A 178 -15.50 2.20 -13.98
N LEU A 179 -16.27 2.82 -13.08
CA LEU A 179 -15.75 3.74 -12.07
C LEU A 179 -15.30 2.96 -10.85
N HIS A 180 -14.00 3.05 -10.53
CA HIS A 180 -13.36 2.35 -9.41
C HIS A 180 -12.33 3.24 -8.71
N ALA A 181 -12.65 4.51 -8.48
CA ALA A 181 -11.68 5.48 -7.97
C ALA A 181 -11.63 5.51 -6.44
N GLY A 182 -10.42 5.59 -5.89
CA GLY A 182 -10.21 5.86 -4.46
C GLY A 182 -9.33 7.08 -4.25
N PHE A 183 -9.48 7.71 -3.08
CA PHE A 183 -8.62 8.82 -2.68
C PHE A 183 -7.41 8.35 -1.85
N SER A 184 -6.28 9.05 -1.97
CA SER A 184 -5.16 8.93 -1.03
C SER A 184 -4.36 10.22 -0.93
N TRP A 185 -4.11 10.68 0.30
CA TRP A 185 -3.04 11.64 0.58
C TRP A 185 -1.69 10.93 0.43
N ILE A 186 -0.80 11.47 -0.40
CA ILE A 186 0.46 10.78 -0.74
C ILE A 186 1.68 11.25 0.06
N GLY A 187 1.48 12.22 0.98
CA GLY A 187 2.53 12.89 1.75
C GLY A 187 3.27 12.03 2.77
N CYS A 188 2.65 10.95 3.27
CA CYS A 188 3.24 10.09 4.30
C CYS A 188 4.07 8.93 3.72
N GLY A 189 4.57 9.06 2.48
CA GLY A 189 5.22 7.97 1.75
C GLY A 189 4.28 7.37 0.72
N SER A 190 4.68 7.43 -0.55
CA SER A 190 3.93 6.89 -1.67
C SER A 190 4.83 6.44 -2.79
N LEU A 191 4.36 5.45 -3.56
CA LEU A 191 5.04 4.89 -4.73
C LEU A 191 4.07 4.84 -5.90
N PHE A 192 4.50 5.39 -7.02
CA PHE A 192 3.75 5.38 -8.27
C PHE A 192 4.69 5.44 -9.46
N LEU A 193 4.17 5.01 -10.62
CA LEU A 193 4.93 5.01 -11.86
C LEU A 193 5.10 6.44 -12.40
N ARG A 194 6.27 6.71 -12.99
CA ARG A 194 6.53 7.94 -13.75
C ARG A 194 5.48 8.18 -14.84
N GLU A 195 5.02 7.13 -15.51
CA GLU A 195 3.97 7.24 -16.53
C GLU A 195 2.67 7.81 -15.97
N HIS A 196 2.31 7.48 -14.72
CA HIS A 196 1.12 8.02 -14.06
C HIS A 196 1.28 9.52 -13.80
N ALA A 197 2.46 9.97 -13.36
CA ALA A 197 2.75 11.39 -13.13
C ALA A 197 2.75 12.20 -14.43
N GLN A 198 3.34 11.65 -15.50
CA GLN A 198 3.34 12.29 -16.82
C GLN A 198 1.93 12.45 -17.38
N ARG A 199 1.11 11.40 -17.33
CA ARG A 199 -0.30 11.45 -17.72
C ARG A 199 -1.06 12.45 -16.87
N HIS A 200 -0.86 12.43 -15.55
CA HIS A 200 -1.53 13.35 -14.63
C HIS A 200 -1.23 14.82 -14.95
N HIS A 201 0.03 15.15 -15.19
CA HIS A 201 0.43 16.51 -15.57
C HIS A 201 -0.29 16.97 -16.86
N GLN A 202 -0.40 16.10 -17.87
CA GLN A 202 -1.16 16.40 -19.08
C GLN A 202 -2.65 16.62 -18.79
N LEU A 203 -3.27 15.74 -18.00
CA LEU A 203 -4.68 15.82 -17.64
C LEU A 203 -5.01 17.10 -16.85
N LEU A 204 -4.15 17.50 -15.90
CA LEU A 204 -4.30 18.75 -15.14
C LEU A 204 -4.34 19.95 -16.09
N ARG A 205 -3.34 20.06 -16.98
CA ARG A 205 -3.20 21.20 -17.91
C ARG A 205 -4.40 21.29 -18.86
N MET A 206 -4.93 20.16 -19.33
CA MET A 206 -6.11 20.13 -20.20
C MET A 206 -7.40 20.48 -19.45
N ASN A 207 -7.60 19.95 -18.24
CA ASN A 207 -8.88 20.05 -17.55
C ASN A 207 -9.04 21.27 -16.65
N LEU A 208 -7.94 21.87 -16.19
CA LEU A 208 -7.94 22.98 -15.24
C LEU A 208 -7.35 24.27 -15.80
N ARG A 209 -7.24 24.41 -17.13
CA ARG A 209 -6.75 25.62 -17.80
C ARG A 209 -7.44 26.91 -17.31
N ASN A 210 -8.74 26.81 -16.99
CA ASN A 210 -9.56 27.93 -16.54
C ASN A 210 -9.61 28.08 -14.99
N ASN A 211 -8.98 27.18 -14.24
CA ASN A 211 -8.95 27.17 -12.76
C ASN A 211 -7.53 26.80 -12.25
N PRO A 212 -6.49 27.55 -12.62
CA PRO A 212 -5.09 27.20 -12.32
C PRO A 212 -4.78 27.14 -10.82
N GLU A 213 -5.56 27.81 -9.97
CA GLU A 213 -5.45 27.75 -8.51
C GLU A 213 -5.67 26.33 -7.96
N LEU A 214 -6.40 25.48 -8.68
CA LEU A 214 -6.67 24.09 -8.28
C LEU A 214 -5.46 23.17 -8.53
N PHE A 215 -4.42 23.61 -9.24
CA PHE A 215 -3.16 22.85 -9.35
C PHE A 215 -2.51 22.61 -7.98
N ALA A 216 -2.75 23.49 -7.01
CA ALA A 216 -2.26 23.31 -5.65
C ALA A 216 -2.89 22.12 -4.90
N PHE A 217 -3.96 21.52 -5.45
CA PHE A 217 -4.67 20.36 -4.89
C PHE A 217 -4.48 19.11 -5.75
N SER A 218 -3.32 19.01 -6.41
CA SER A 218 -2.99 17.97 -7.38
C SER A 218 -3.23 16.54 -6.89
N ASP A 219 -3.11 16.27 -5.58
CA ASP A 219 -3.33 14.94 -4.98
C ASP A 219 -4.75 14.42 -5.16
N LEU A 220 -5.75 15.28 -5.02
CA LEU A 220 -7.16 14.91 -5.20
C LEU A 220 -7.40 14.43 -6.63
N PHE A 221 -6.87 15.17 -7.59
CA PHE A 221 -6.99 14.82 -8.99
C PHE A 221 -6.18 13.56 -9.32
N PHE A 222 -4.95 13.46 -8.82
CA PHE A 222 -4.05 12.35 -9.16
C PHE A 222 -4.65 11.00 -8.79
N SER A 223 -4.97 10.79 -7.51
CA SER A 223 -5.41 9.47 -7.05
C SER A 223 -6.77 9.09 -7.65
N ILE A 224 -7.70 10.06 -7.74
CA ILE A 224 -9.03 9.83 -8.34
C ILE A 224 -8.89 9.47 -9.82
N TRP A 225 -8.07 10.22 -10.59
CA TRP A 225 -7.89 10.00 -12.03
C TRP A 225 -7.06 8.77 -12.39
N LEU A 226 -6.51 8.03 -11.42
CA LEU A 226 -6.04 6.67 -11.67
C LEU A 226 -7.18 5.70 -11.99
N ASN A 227 -8.43 6.05 -11.63
CA ASN A 227 -9.61 5.20 -11.72
C ASN A 227 -9.37 3.81 -11.09
N ASP A 228 -8.67 3.83 -9.95
CA ASP A 228 -8.35 2.62 -9.20
C ASP A 228 -8.21 2.97 -7.70
N ILE A 229 -8.42 2.00 -6.80
CA ILE A 229 -8.42 2.23 -5.35
C ILE A 229 -6.99 2.10 -4.79
N PRO A 230 -6.36 3.15 -4.25
CA PRO A 230 -4.98 3.07 -3.78
C PRO A 230 -4.74 1.93 -2.78
N SER A 231 -3.58 1.29 -2.89
CA SER A 231 -3.10 0.27 -1.96
C SER A 231 -2.42 0.95 -0.76
N GLN A 232 -3.18 1.18 0.31
CA GLN A 232 -2.74 2.00 1.45
C GLN A 232 -2.31 1.15 2.65
N MET A 233 -1.14 1.47 3.22
CA MET A 233 -0.65 0.93 4.48
C MET A 233 -1.05 1.82 5.65
N ILE A 234 -1.55 1.19 6.71
CA ILE A 234 -1.77 1.85 7.99
C ILE A 234 -0.44 1.76 8.77
N VAL A 235 0.11 2.92 9.12
CA VAL A 235 1.40 3.07 9.83
C VAL A 235 1.26 4.01 11.02
N ASP A 236 2.13 3.87 12.00
CA ASP A 236 2.27 4.84 13.10
C ASP A 236 3.20 5.97 12.66
N LEU A 237 2.62 7.08 12.20
CA LEU A 237 3.41 8.21 11.68
C LEU A 237 4.28 8.84 12.77
N VAL A 238 5.59 8.86 12.52
CA VAL A 238 6.59 9.52 13.37
C VAL A 238 7.03 10.81 12.68
N PRO A 239 6.81 12.00 13.27
CA PRO A 239 7.26 13.24 12.66
C PRO A 239 8.79 13.38 12.70
N LEU A 240 9.37 14.06 11.71
CA LEU A 240 10.76 14.46 11.74
C LEU A 240 10.98 15.54 12.82
N PRO A 241 12.17 15.57 13.47
CA PRO A 241 12.44 16.55 14.52
C PRO A 241 12.42 17.97 13.94
N LYS A 242 11.73 18.87 14.65
CA LYS A 242 11.63 20.28 14.29
C LYS A 242 12.87 21.05 14.75
N HIS A 243 13.43 21.90 13.88
CA HIS A 243 14.37 22.93 14.29
C HIS A 243 13.66 24.19 14.82
N ILE A 244 14.27 24.84 15.83
CA ILE A 244 13.67 25.99 16.55
C ILE A 244 13.24 27.13 15.62
N ASN A 245 13.94 27.34 14.50
CA ASN A 245 13.69 28.45 13.58
C ASN A 245 12.77 28.09 12.41
N GLU A 246 12.17 26.90 12.38
CA GLU A 246 11.28 26.47 11.31
C GLU A 246 9.82 26.89 11.55
N SER A 247 9.18 27.45 10.52
CA SER A 247 7.74 27.69 10.47
C SER A 247 6.99 26.39 10.20
N ASP A 248 5.92 26.12 10.97
CA ASP A 248 4.99 25.00 10.74
C ASP A 248 3.64 25.53 10.23
N MET A 249 3.65 26.36 9.19
CA MET A 249 2.41 26.77 8.53
C MET A 249 2.15 25.85 7.33
N PRO A 250 1.45 24.71 7.50
CA PRO A 250 1.16 23.81 6.40
C PRO A 250 0.25 24.49 5.38
N PHE A 251 0.29 24.05 4.13
CA PHE A 251 -0.61 24.55 3.08
C PHE A 251 -2.10 24.46 3.48
N SER A 252 -2.47 23.45 4.28
CA SER A 252 -3.81 23.27 4.84
C SER A 252 -4.28 24.38 5.78
N SER A 253 -3.37 25.20 6.30
CA SER A 253 -3.68 26.36 7.14
C SER A 253 -4.03 27.63 6.35
N THR A 254 -3.88 27.60 5.01
CA THR A 254 -4.15 28.76 4.16
C THR A 254 -5.64 29.11 4.12
N LYS A 255 -5.93 30.42 3.97
CA LYS A 255 -7.30 30.91 3.82
C LYS A 255 -7.95 30.26 2.59
N ASN A 256 -9.19 29.79 2.75
CA ASN A 256 -9.99 29.08 1.73
C ASN A 256 -9.56 27.65 1.40
N PHE A 257 -8.59 27.06 2.11
CA PHE A 257 -8.14 25.68 1.83
C PHE A 257 -9.31 24.70 1.71
N TYR A 258 -10.20 24.66 2.70
CA TYR A 258 -11.35 23.74 2.70
C TYR A 258 -12.32 23.95 1.53
N SER A 259 -12.55 25.20 1.12
CA SER A 259 -13.42 25.51 -0.01
C SER A 259 -12.81 25.07 -1.33
N LEU A 260 -11.51 25.29 -1.52
CA LEU A 260 -10.78 24.87 -2.72
C LEU A 260 -10.56 23.36 -2.77
N GLN A 261 -10.31 22.72 -1.62
CA GLN A 261 -10.26 21.26 -1.47
C GLN A 261 -11.60 20.64 -1.89
N HIS A 262 -12.71 21.17 -1.37
CA HIS A 262 -14.05 20.71 -1.72
C HIS A 262 -14.31 20.87 -3.23
N ALA A 263 -14.04 22.05 -3.80
CA ALA A 263 -14.22 22.29 -5.23
C ALA A 263 -13.36 21.35 -6.08
N SER A 264 -12.11 21.11 -5.67
CA SER A 264 -11.18 20.20 -6.34
C SER A 264 -11.69 18.76 -6.31
N SER A 265 -12.14 18.25 -5.15
CA SER A 265 -12.70 16.90 -5.02
C SER A 265 -13.90 16.69 -5.93
N VAL A 266 -14.88 17.60 -5.88
CA VAL A 266 -16.10 17.53 -6.70
C VAL A 266 -15.74 17.58 -8.18
N LEU A 267 -14.82 18.46 -8.58
CA LEU A 267 -14.40 18.59 -9.97
C LEU A 267 -13.65 17.34 -10.46
N ALA A 268 -12.75 16.78 -9.64
CA ALA A 268 -11.98 15.59 -9.98
C ALA A 268 -12.91 14.42 -10.32
N ILE A 269 -13.88 14.12 -9.45
CA ILE A 269 -14.82 13.02 -9.67
C ILE A 269 -15.79 13.30 -10.83
N ARG A 270 -16.31 14.53 -10.97
CA ARG A 270 -17.17 14.90 -12.10
C ARG A 270 -16.49 14.72 -13.45
N LYS A 271 -15.20 15.10 -13.54
CA LYS A 271 -14.42 14.95 -14.79
C LYS A 271 -14.18 13.48 -15.13
N LEU A 272 -13.85 12.66 -14.13
CA LEU A 272 -13.66 11.23 -14.32
C LEU A 272 -14.97 10.56 -14.75
N GLU A 273 -16.05 10.77 -14.00
CA GLU A 273 -17.37 10.18 -14.24
C GLU A 273 -17.90 10.52 -15.64
N TYR A 274 -17.81 11.80 -16.03
CA TYR A 274 -18.25 12.25 -17.34
C TYR A 274 -17.44 11.58 -18.47
N ALA A 275 -16.11 11.52 -18.32
CA ALA A 275 -15.26 10.88 -19.31
C ALA A 275 -15.53 9.37 -19.41
N LEU A 276 -15.79 8.68 -18.30
CA LEU A 276 -16.12 7.25 -18.31
C LEU A 276 -17.45 6.97 -19.01
N ARG A 277 -18.47 7.83 -18.82
CA ARG A 277 -19.72 7.73 -19.60
C ARG A 277 -19.50 7.92 -21.10
N LEU A 278 -18.62 8.85 -21.49
CA LEU A 278 -18.29 9.07 -22.90
C LEU A 278 -17.42 7.95 -23.49
N ASN A 279 -16.53 7.32 -22.70
CA ASN A 279 -15.68 6.23 -23.17
C ASN A 279 -16.48 4.98 -23.54
N GLN A 280 -17.72 4.82 -23.08
CA GLN A 280 -18.63 3.80 -23.61
C GLN A 280 -18.89 3.96 -25.12
N LEU A 281 -18.55 5.13 -25.67
CA LEU A 281 -18.77 5.51 -27.07
C LEU A 281 -17.45 5.67 -27.85
N THR A 282 -16.27 5.57 -27.22
CA THR A 282 -14.97 5.79 -27.89
C THR A 282 -13.88 4.81 -27.45
N THR A 283 -12.87 4.60 -28.30
CA THR A 283 -11.75 3.65 -28.05
C THR A 283 -10.56 4.26 -27.30
N ASN A 284 -10.49 5.59 -27.14
CA ASN A 284 -9.38 6.29 -26.50
C ASN A 284 -9.76 6.79 -25.09
N ALA A 285 -9.61 5.92 -24.09
CA ALA A 285 -9.92 6.28 -22.71
C ALA A 285 -8.90 7.29 -22.14
N SER A 286 -9.39 8.44 -21.67
CA SER A 286 -8.56 9.44 -20.95
C SER A 286 -8.13 8.98 -19.55
N PHE A 287 -8.88 8.04 -18.98
CA PHE A 287 -8.66 7.47 -17.65
C PHE A 287 -8.63 5.94 -17.72
N PRO A 288 -7.62 5.34 -18.37
CA PRO A 288 -7.55 3.89 -18.50
C PRO A 288 -7.37 3.24 -17.13
N ARG A 289 -8.14 2.17 -16.90
CA ARG A 289 -8.03 1.28 -15.75
C ARG A 289 -7.28 0.01 -16.16
N LYS A 290 -6.23 -0.36 -15.41
CA LYS A 290 -5.61 -1.67 -15.53
C LYS A 290 -6.37 -2.63 -14.59
N GLN A 291 -7.27 -3.44 -15.15
CA GLN A 291 -8.19 -4.29 -14.37
C GLN A 291 -7.50 -5.48 -13.65
N ASN A 292 -6.21 -5.74 -13.92
CA ASN A 292 -5.50 -6.92 -13.43
C ASN A 292 -4.77 -6.62 -12.11
N ARG A 293 -5.53 -6.35 -11.04
CA ARG A 293 -4.97 -6.34 -9.68
C ARG A 293 -4.53 -7.74 -9.29
N ARG A 294 -3.35 -7.84 -8.69
CA ARG A 294 -2.83 -9.13 -8.22
C ARG A 294 -3.53 -9.62 -6.97
N PHE A 295 -3.87 -8.69 -6.08
CA PHE A 295 -4.51 -8.97 -4.80
C PHE A 295 -5.86 -8.26 -4.72
N PRO A 296 -6.84 -8.83 -4.01
CA PRO A 296 -8.07 -8.11 -3.71
C PRO A 296 -7.77 -6.87 -2.87
N TYR A 297 -8.74 -5.96 -2.79
CA TYR A 297 -8.66 -4.82 -1.87
C TYR A 297 -8.40 -5.33 -0.46
N SER A 298 -7.40 -4.73 0.19
CA SER A 298 -6.92 -5.19 1.49
C SER A 298 -6.55 -4.03 2.38
N THR A 299 -6.72 -4.26 3.68
CA THR A 299 -6.10 -3.46 4.73
C THR A 299 -4.77 -4.10 5.11
N LYS A 300 -3.74 -3.29 5.33
CA LYS A 300 -2.38 -3.77 5.52
C LYS A 300 -1.59 -2.88 6.48
N SER A 301 -0.68 -3.48 7.23
CA SER A 301 0.21 -2.79 8.15
C SER A 301 1.60 -3.43 8.12
N PRO A 302 2.67 -2.62 8.12
CA PRO A 302 4.02 -3.13 8.25
C PRO A 302 4.27 -3.58 9.69
N SER A 303 5.15 -4.58 9.83
CA SER A 303 5.71 -4.94 11.13
C SER A 303 6.47 -3.78 11.76
N SER A 304 6.57 -3.74 13.08
CA SER A 304 7.42 -2.80 13.82
C SER A 304 8.90 -2.76 13.38
N LYS A 305 9.41 -3.82 12.75
CA LYS A 305 10.79 -3.94 12.24
C LYS A 305 10.91 -3.70 10.74
N ASP A 306 9.83 -3.34 10.06
CA ASP A 306 9.76 -3.17 8.60
C ASP A 306 10.27 -4.41 7.83
N ASP A 307 10.00 -5.63 8.33
CA ASP A 307 10.51 -6.89 7.78
C ASP A 307 9.43 -7.85 7.28
N PHE A 308 8.14 -7.58 7.52
CA PHE A 308 6.99 -8.17 6.83
C PHE A 308 5.77 -7.25 6.81
N ILE A 309 4.76 -7.60 6.01
CA ILE A 309 3.45 -6.94 5.97
C ILE A 309 2.40 -7.92 6.47
N PHE A 310 1.59 -7.51 7.45
CA PHE A 310 0.33 -8.18 7.78
C PHE A 310 -0.81 -7.57 6.97
N TYR A 311 -1.66 -8.38 6.35
CA TYR A 311 -2.79 -7.87 5.56
C TYR A 311 -4.00 -8.80 5.53
N SER A 312 -5.17 -8.24 5.24
CA SER A 312 -6.43 -8.98 5.12
C SER A 312 -7.34 -8.34 4.07
N ASN A 313 -8.16 -9.16 3.40
CA ASN A 313 -9.24 -8.67 2.52
C ASN A 313 -10.48 -8.17 3.30
N VAL A 314 -10.52 -8.32 4.62
CA VAL A 314 -11.63 -7.86 5.44
C VAL A 314 -11.46 -6.37 5.73
N LEU A 315 -12.10 -5.55 4.90
CA LEU A 315 -12.07 -4.10 5.00
C LEU A 315 -12.96 -3.58 6.14
N PRO A 316 -12.64 -2.40 6.73
CA PRO A 316 -13.52 -1.79 7.72
C PRO A 316 -14.82 -1.22 7.13
N ILE A 317 -14.86 -1.05 5.81
CA ILE A 317 -15.98 -0.53 5.04
C ILE A 317 -16.15 -1.42 3.81
N ASP A 318 -17.39 -1.85 3.56
CA ASP A 318 -17.75 -2.66 2.40
C ASP A 318 -17.89 -1.77 1.14
N ILE A 319 -16.75 -1.30 0.64
CA ILE A 319 -16.68 -0.30 -0.45
C ILE A 319 -17.33 -0.77 -1.75
N GLU A 320 -17.44 -2.08 -1.99
CA GLU A 320 -18.04 -2.64 -3.20
C GLU A 320 -19.57 -2.53 -3.18
N ASN A 321 -20.17 -2.48 -1.98
CA ASN A 321 -21.61 -2.40 -1.79
C ASN A 321 -22.12 -0.99 -1.46
N ILE A 322 -21.25 0.03 -1.48
CA ILE A 322 -21.67 1.42 -1.31
C ILE A 322 -21.82 2.05 -2.69
N PRO A 323 -23.05 2.16 -3.24
CA PRO A 323 -23.25 2.77 -4.53
C PRO A 323 -22.80 4.24 -4.49
N PHE A 324 -22.38 4.73 -5.64
CA PHE A 324 -22.07 6.14 -5.84
C PHE A 324 -22.97 6.75 -6.91
N ASP A 325 -23.58 7.89 -6.58
CA ASP A 325 -24.27 8.75 -7.53
C ASP A 325 -23.76 10.19 -7.36
N ILE A 326 -23.13 10.75 -8.39
CA ILE A 326 -22.55 12.10 -8.32
C ILE A 326 -23.58 13.20 -8.02
N THR A 327 -24.86 12.98 -8.33
CA THR A 327 -25.93 13.94 -8.07
C THR A 327 -26.36 13.97 -6.61
N LEU A 328 -26.20 12.85 -5.91
CA LEU A 328 -26.58 12.69 -4.50
C LEU A 328 -25.38 12.76 -3.54
N ASP A 329 -24.21 12.30 -4.01
CA ASP A 329 -23.00 12.09 -3.21
C ASP A 329 -21.83 12.98 -3.65
N SER A 330 -22.11 14.17 -4.20
CA SER A 330 -21.05 15.10 -4.64
C SER A 330 -20.07 15.44 -3.51
N ASP A 331 -20.54 15.43 -2.27
CA ASP A 331 -19.76 15.81 -1.08
C ASP A 331 -18.95 14.63 -0.50
N ARG A 332 -18.96 13.45 -1.12
CA ARG A 332 -18.34 12.23 -0.58
C ARG A 332 -16.85 12.39 -0.27
N ALA A 333 -16.05 13.01 -1.14
CA ALA A 333 -14.61 13.22 -0.91
C ALA A 333 -14.27 14.60 -0.32
N THR A 334 -15.11 15.08 0.60
CA THR A 334 -14.95 16.41 1.19
C THR A 334 -14.80 16.31 2.70
N TYR A 335 -14.28 17.36 3.33
CA TYR A 335 -14.08 17.43 4.78
C TYR A 335 -15.37 17.26 5.62
N ARG A 336 -16.55 17.26 4.99
CA ARG A 336 -17.83 16.99 5.67
C ARG A 336 -18.07 15.51 5.90
N ASN A 337 -17.47 14.64 5.08
CA ASN A 337 -17.61 13.19 5.18
C ASN A 337 -16.46 12.63 6.01
N VAL A 338 -16.55 12.79 7.33
CA VAL A 338 -15.52 12.38 8.30
C VAL A 338 -15.87 11.07 9.00
N PRO A 339 -14.86 10.29 9.44
CA PRO A 339 -15.08 9.05 10.18
C PRO A 339 -15.82 9.29 11.51
N LEU A 340 -16.99 8.66 11.67
CA LEU A 340 -17.81 8.76 12.88
C LEU A 340 -18.54 7.45 13.16
N GLY A 341 -19.04 7.30 14.39
CA GLY A 341 -19.92 6.20 14.79
C GLY A 341 -19.20 4.92 15.25
N PRO A 342 -19.98 3.89 15.63
CA PRO A 342 -19.45 2.69 16.29
C PRO A 342 -18.49 1.89 15.41
N ASN A 343 -18.70 1.86 14.09
CA ASN A 343 -17.83 1.14 13.17
C ASN A 343 -16.42 1.76 13.13
N TYR A 344 -16.33 3.09 13.10
CA TYR A 344 -15.06 3.79 13.17
C TYR A 344 -14.37 3.59 14.52
N THR A 345 -15.11 3.71 15.64
CA THR A 345 -14.58 3.44 16.99
C THR A 345 -14.02 2.03 17.11
N HIS A 346 -14.73 1.03 16.57
CA HIS A 346 -14.25 -0.34 16.54
C HIS A 346 -12.98 -0.48 15.69
N PHE A 347 -12.96 0.11 14.49
CA PHE A 347 -11.77 0.09 13.64
C PHE A 347 -10.54 0.69 14.32
N VAL A 348 -10.69 1.84 14.99
CA VAL A 348 -9.60 2.49 15.75
C VAL A 348 -8.97 1.51 16.74
N ASN A 349 -9.81 0.73 17.44
CA ASN A 349 -9.37 -0.19 18.48
C ASN A 349 -8.81 -1.52 17.96
N TYR A 350 -9.20 -1.95 16.75
CA TYR A 350 -8.97 -3.32 16.26
C TYR A 350 -8.44 -3.40 14.81
N ASN A 351 -7.74 -2.37 14.32
CA ASN A 351 -7.16 -2.32 12.97
C ASN A 351 -5.92 -3.23 12.80
N THR A 352 -5.38 -3.33 11.58
CA THR A 352 -4.27 -4.26 11.26
C THR A 352 -2.96 -3.95 11.96
N LEU A 353 -2.71 -2.72 12.44
CA LEU A 353 -1.51 -2.43 13.25
C LEU A 353 -1.51 -3.26 14.54
N LYS A 354 -2.69 -3.59 15.07
CA LYS A 354 -2.84 -4.38 16.30
C LYS A 354 -2.44 -5.84 16.17
N ALA A 355 -2.15 -6.31 14.96
CA ALA A 355 -1.55 -7.62 14.74
C ALA A 355 -0.01 -7.59 14.76
N VAL A 356 0.60 -6.40 14.73
CA VAL A 356 2.04 -6.23 14.47
C VAL A 356 2.71 -5.16 15.34
N ASP A 357 2.04 -4.73 16.41
CA ASP A 357 2.52 -3.72 17.37
C ASP A 357 3.33 -4.32 18.54
N ASN A 358 3.67 -5.62 18.45
CA ASN A 358 4.36 -6.40 19.48
C ASN A 358 3.64 -6.40 20.84
N ASN A 359 2.32 -6.18 20.86
CA ASN A 359 1.53 -6.19 22.09
C ASN A 359 0.45 -7.28 22.02
N GLU A 360 0.69 -8.38 22.73
CA GLU A 360 -0.19 -9.56 22.76
C GLU A 360 -1.56 -9.31 23.40
N GLN A 361 -1.77 -8.14 24.03
CA GLN A 361 -3.05 -7.73 24.62
C GLN A 361 -3.94 -6.95 23.65
N THR A 362 -3.39 -6.46 22.55
CA THR A 362 -4.15 -5.83 21.46
C THR A 362 -4.32 -6.82 20.33
N CYS A 363 -5.40 -6.72 19.56
CA CYS A 363 -5.61 -7.62 18.43
C CYS A 363 -6.24 -6.90 17.25
N TRP A 364 -5.82 -7.27 16.04
CA TRP A 364 -6.64 -7.05 14.87
C TRP A 364 -7.89 -7.92 14.98
N ARG A 365 -9.05 -7.27 14.90
CA ARG A 365 -10.36 -7.91 14.99
C ARG A 365 -11.35 -7.10 14.15
N PRO A 366 -11.57 -7.45 12.87
CA PRO A 366 -12.46 -6.69 12.00
C PRO A 366 -13.90 -6.75 12.51
N ASN A 367 -14.73 -5.80 12.06
CA ASN A 367 -16.16 -5.83 12.33
C ASN A 367 -16.85 -6.97 11.59
N GLY A 368 -17.81 -7.61 12.25
CA GLY A 368 -18.64 -8.65 11.65
C GLY A 368 -18.06 -10.06 11.77
N PHE A 369 -18.61 -10.95 10.96
CA PHE A 369 -18.36 -12.39 10.99
C PHE A 369 -17.50 -12.81 9.79
N VAL A 370 -16.65 -13.82 9.99
CA VAL A 370 -15.83 -14.37 8.91
C VAL A 370 -16.73 -14.98 7.83
N LYS A 371 -16.57 -14.54 6.58
CA LYS A 371 -17.23 -15.12 5.40
C LYS A 371 -16.32 -16.16 4.76
N LYS A 372 -16.92 -17.08 3.99
CA LYS A 372 -16.16 -17.99 3.14
C LYS A 372 -15.32 -17.20 2.14
N GLY A 373 -14.03 -17.49 2.06
CA GLY A 373 -13.07 -16.80 1.20
C GLY A 373 -12.32 -15.64 1.88
N ASP A 374 -12.77 -15.19 3.06
CA ASP A 374 -12.03 -14.21 3.84
C ASP A 374 -10.68 -14.77 4.30
N PHE A 375 -9.68 -13.90 4.38
CA PHE A 375 -8.35 -14.30 4.78
C PHE A 375 -7.59 -13.21 5.55
N PHE A 376 -6.56 -13.66 6.26
CA PHE A 376 -5.44 -12.82 6.66
C PHE A 376 -4.14 -13.47 6.19
N ALA A 377 -3.10 -12.67 6.01
CA ALA A 377 -1.87 -13.09 5.35
C ALA A 377 -0.65 -12.31 5.84
N ILE A 378 0.52 -12.89 5.57
CA ILE A 378 1.84 -12.32 5.80
C ILE A 378 2.60 -12.28 4.47
N ASP A 379 3.12 -11.12 4.08
CA ASP A 379 4.12 -10.95 3.02
C ASP A 379 5.50 -10.74 3.66
N PHE A 380 6.43 -11.67 3.43
CA PHE A 380 7.82 -11.63 3.92
C PHE A 380 8.74 -10.72 3.08
N LEU A 381 8.15 -9.86 2.24
CA LEU A 381 8.74 -8.82 1.37
C LEU A 381 9.51 -9.37 0.16
N ARG A 382 10.03 -10.59 0.29
CA ARG A 382 10.74 -11.34 -0.73
C ARG A 382 10.63 -12.83 -0.47
N ILE A 383 11.09 -13.65 -1.41
CA ILE A 383 11.19 -15.10 -1.18
C ILE A 383 12.24 -15.38 -0.09
N GLN A 384 11.77 -15.90 1.05
CA GLN A 384 12.60 -16.29 2.19
C GLN A 384 12.70 -17.80 2.28
N SER A 385 13.80 -18.32 2.81
CA SER A 385 14.00 -19.76 3.07
C SER A 385 14.17 -20.04 4.55
N HIS A 386 13.68 -21.18 5.02
CA HIS A 386 13.83 -21.62 6.41
C HIS A 386 13.30 -20.58 7.43
N THR A 387 12.21 -19.90 7.06
CA THR A 387 11.57 -18.87 7.87
C THR A 387 10.86 -19.50 9.07
N VAL A 388 11.08 -18.93 10.25
CA VAL A 388 10.32 -19.23 11.45
C VAL A 388 9.54 -17.99 11.85
N PHE A 389 8.22 -18.11 11.93
CA PHE A 389 7.35 -17.02 12.36
C PHE A 389 6.32 -17.52 13.36
N SER A 390 5.79 -16.60 14.16
CA SER A 390 4.73 -16.88 15.12
C SER A 390 3.50 -16.04 14.90
N LEU A 391 2.37 -16.60 15.31
CA LEU A 391 1.07 -15.94 15.39
C LEU A 391 0.47 -16.16 16.77
N ILE A 392 -0.14 -15.15 17.35
CA ILE A 392 -1.03 -15.28 18.50
C ILE A 392 -2.44 -14.98 18.02
N ILE A 393 -3.37 -15.93 18.20
CA ILE A 393 -4.76 -15.78 17.75
C ILE A 393 -5.76 -16.13 18.84
N GLY A 394 -6.95 -15.54 18.73
CA GLY A 394 -8.09 -15.76 19.64
C GLY A 394 -9.28 -16.43 18.97
N HIS A 395 -9.05 -17.23 17.93
CA HIS A 395 -10.13 -17.94 17.22
C HIS A 395 -10.64 -19.14 18.04
N SER A 396 -11.90 -19.52 17.89
CA SER A 396 -12.42 -20.79 18.41
C SER A 396 -11.88 -21.99 17.63
N GLU A 397 -11.96 -23.19 18.21
CA GLU A 397 -11.58 -24.44 17.52
C GLU A 397 -12.35 -24.66 16.20
N GLN A 398 -13.58 -24.11 16.10
CA GLN A 398 -14.40 -24.19 14.90
C GLN A 398 -13.81 -23.35 13.75
N LEU A 399 -13.53 -22.07 13.98
CA LEU A 399 -12.91 -21.21 12.96
C LEU A 399 -11.51 -21.70 12.61
N GLN A 400 -10.73 -22.10 13.61
CA GLN A 400 -9.42 -22.71 13.42
C GLN A 400 -9.47 -23.91 12.47
N SER A 401 -10.49 -24.76 12.60
CA SER A 401 -10.69 -25.92 11.73
C SER A 401 -11.13 -25.54 10.31
N SER A 402 -11.74 -24.37 10.12
CA SER A 402 -12.13 -23.87 8.80
C SER A 402 -10.99 -23.14 8.05
N LEU A 403 -9.88 -22.83 8.72
CA LEU A 403 -8.75 -22.13 8.11
C LEU A 403 -7.80 -23.09 7.36
N LYS A 404 -7.55 -22.76 6.10
CA LYS A 404 -6.56 -23.45 5.24
C LYS A 404 -5.34 -22.56 5.08
N MET A 405 -4.18 -23.08 5.49
CA MET A 405 -2.90 -22.41 5.25
C MET A 405 -2.42 -22.71 3.83
N ARG A 406 -2.09 -21.64 3.09
CA ARG A 406 -1.49 -21.73 1.76
C ARG A 406 -0.23 -20.87 1.72
N VAL A 407 0.74 -21.29 0.91
CA VAL A 407 1.98 -20.55 0.67
C VAL A 407 2.07 -20.17 -0.79
N SER A 408 2.80 -19.10 -1.08
CA SER A 408 3.09 -18.69 -2.45
C SER A 408 4.46 -18.04 -2.57
N PHE A 409 5.10 -18.25 -3.72
CA PHE A 409 6.37 -17.60 -4.08
C PHE A 409 6.13 -16.21 -4.67
N ASP A 410 5.01 -16.04 -5.36
CA ASP A 410 4.72 -14.89 -6.18
C ASP A 410 3.42 -14.18 -5.75
N GLY A 411 2.45 -14.88 -5.17
CA GLY A 411 1.14 -14.35 -4.80
C GLY A 411 0.06 -14.59 -5.86
N ILE A 412 0.39 -15.31 -6.95
CA ILE A 412 -0.54 -15.76 -7.99
C ILE A 412 -0.77 -17.26 -7.83
N TRP A 413 0.31 -18.04 -7.71
CA TRP A 413 0.23 -19.49 -7.58
C TRP A 413 0.30 -19.90 -6.11
N TRP A 414 -0.79 -20.47 -5.60
CA TRP A 414 -0.98 -20.73 -4.18
C TRP A 414 -1.07 -22.22 -3.88
N ILE A 415 -0.07 -22.74 -3.16
CA ILE A 415 0.04 -24.15 -2.81
C ILE A 415 -0.60 -24.38 -1.44
N SER A 416 -1.54 -25.32 -1.39
CA SER A 416 -2.13 -25.75 -0.12
C SER A 416 -1.15 -26.63 0.62
N HIS A 417 -0.75 -26.24 1.84
CA HIS A 417 0.19 -27.04 2.61
C HIS A 417 -0.54 -28.02 3.55
N ARG A 418 -1.24 -27.50 4.56
CA ARG A 418 -2.01 -28.30 5.53
C ARG A 418 -3.24 -27.51 6.00
N SER A 419 -4.27 -28.20 6.48
CA SER A 419 -5.27 -27.56 7.34
C SER A 419 -4.56 -26.96 8.54
N PHE A 420 -4.94 -25.74 8.93
CA PHE A 420 -4.35 -25.07 10.08
C PHE A 420 -4.42 -25.99 11.32
N LYS A 421 -5.44 -26.86 11.43
CA LYS A 421 -5.67 -27.87 12.49
C LYS A 421 -4.46 -28.73 12.85
N HIS A 422 -3.51 -28.97 11.93
CA HIS A 422 -2.31 -29.76 12.24
C HIS A 422 -1.27 -29.04 13.10
N PHE A 423 -1.23 -27.71 13.08
CA PHE A 423 -0.33 -26.94 13.96
C PHE A 423 -0.84 -26.90 15.41
N PHE A 424 -2.11 -27.27 15.64
CA PHE A 424 -2.76 -27.22 16.96
C PHE A 424 -2.27 -28.27 17.93
N MET A 425 -1.76 -29.41 17.44
CA MET A 425 -1.24 -30.44 18.35
C MET A 425 0.06 -30.02 19.05
N ASN A 426 0.71 -28.94 18.60
CA ASN A 426 1.94 -28.39 19.18
C ASN A 426 1.79 -26.94 19.69
N GLY A 427 0.57 -26.38 19.68
CA GLY A 427 0.32 -25.01 20.15
C GLY A 427 0.30 -24.95 21.68
N ASN A 428 1.13 -24.10 22.28
CA ASN A 428 1.09 -23.86 23.72
C ASN A 428 -0.08 -22.91 24.02
N ARG A 429 -1.10 -23.40 24.75
CA ARG A 429 -2.11 -22.52 25.35
C ARG A 429 -1.41 -21.57 26.33
N MET A 430 -1.70 -20.28 26.20
CA MET A 430 -1.15 -19.28 27.12
C MET A 430 -1.80 -19.47 28.50
N PRO A 431 -1.02 -19.54 29.61
CA PRO A 431 -1.55 -19.92 30.93
C PRO A 431 -2.66 -19.02 31.49
N THR A 432 -2.80 -17.81 30.94
CA THR A 432 -3.67 -16.75 31.49
C THR A 432 -4.73 -16.25 30.51
N THR A 433 -4.81 -16.79 29.28
CA THR A 433 -5.73 -16.30 28.23
C THR A 433 -6.26 -17.44 27.36
N ASN A 434 -7.41 -17.21 26.71
CA ASN A 434 -7.95 -18.10 25.67
C ASN A 434 -7.16 -18.01 24.34
N PHE A 435 -6.00 -17.34 24.32
CA PHE A 435 -5.18 -17.17 23.14
C PHE A 435 -4.24 -18.36 22.94
N GLN A 436 -3.97 -18.65 21.67
CA GLN A 436 -3.08 -19.73 21.26
C GLN A 436 -1.92 -19.14 20.46
N ARG A 437 -0.70 -19.53 20.82
CA ARG A 437 0.51 -19.19 20.06
C ARG A 437 0.85 -20.32 19.10
N PHE A 438 1.00 -19.98 17.83
CA PHE A 438 1.48 -20.85 16.77
C PHE A 438 2.89 -20.45 16.44
N VAL A 439 3.79 -21.42 16.37
CA VAL A 439 5.13 -21.25 15.80
C VAL A 439 5.18 -22.11 14.55
N ILE A 440 5.38 -21.47 13.41
CA ILE A 440 5.44 -22.11 12.12
C ILE A 440 6.88 -22.05 11.64
N ASP A 441 7.50 -23.22 11.53
CA ASP A 441 8.87 -23.40 11.09
C ASP A 441 8.86 -24.03 9.70
N SER A 442 9.24 -23.26 8.67
CA SER A 442 9.21 -23.76 7.30
C SER A 442 10.16 -24.92 7.05
N ARG A 443 11.15 -25.18 7.92
CA ARG A 443 12.02 -26.36 7.85
C ARG A 443 11.25 -27.68 8.05
N GLN A 444 10.06 -27.61 8.63
CA GLN A 444 9.18 -28.76 8.81
C GLN A 444 8.30 -29.02 7.58
N PHE A 445 8.35 -28.13 6.57
CA PHE A 445 7.62 -28.32 5.32
C PHE A 445 8.43 -29.25 4.39
N PRO A 446 7.78 -29.88 3.40
CA PRO A 446 8.47 -30.50 2.28
C PRO A 446 9.52 -29.55 1.69
N SER A 447 10.66 -30.10 1.24
CA SER A 447 11.83 -29.36 0.78
C SER A 447 11.51 -28.22 -0.20
N GLU A 448 10.59 -28.49 -1.11
CA GLU A 448 10.12 -27.62 -2.17
C GLU A 448 9.24 -26.46 -1.67
N LEU A 449 8.72 -26.54 -0.44
CA LEU A 449 7.91 -25.52 0.23
C LEU A 449 8.63 -24.81 1.37
N GLN A 450 9.91 -25.11 1.63
CA GLN A 450 10.66 -24.45 2.72
C GLN A 450 11.01 -22.99 2.40
N SER A 451 10.85 -22.60 1.13
CA SER A 451 11.06 -21.23 0.64
C SER A 451 9.76 -20.62 0.16
N PHE A 452 9.35 -19.46 0.64
CA PHE A 452 8.18 -18.74 0.15
C PHE A 452 8.23 -17.26 0.49
N ARG A 453 7.38 -16.47 -0.17
CA ARG A 453 7.20 -15.05 0.12
C ARG A 453 5.90 -14.76 0.87
N TYR A 454 4.84 -15.51 0.58
CA TYR A 454 3.52 -15.27 1.15
C TYR A 454 3.03 -16.48 1.93
N VAL A 455 2.36 -16.20 3.04
CA VAL A 455 1.51 -17.16 3.75
C VAL A 455 0.13 -16.56 3.91
N VAL A 456 -0.91 -17.32 3.58
CA VAL A 456 -2.31 -16.91 3.76
C VAL A 456 -3.07 -17.96 4.55
N PHE A 457 -3.98 -17.50 5.41
CA PHE A 457 -4.93 -18.31 6.17
C PHE A 457 -6.33 -17.95 5.68
N ASN A 458 -6.89 -18.81 4.84
CA ASN A 458 -8.18 -18.58 4.17
C ASN A 458 -9.29 -19.40 4.83
N ALA A 459 -10.41 -18.76 5.14
CA ALA A 459 -11.61 -19.39 5.67
C ALA A 459 -12.36 -20.16 4.58
N THR A 460 -12.36 -21.49 4.69
CA THR A 460 -13.08 -22.37 3.75
C THR A 460 -14.60 -22.39 3.97
N GLN A 461 -15.05 -21.90 5.12
CA GLN A 461 -16.44 -21.82 5.55
C GLN A 461 -16.67 -20.52 6.30
N ALA A 462 -17.92 -20.02 6.29
CA ALA A 462 -18.31 -18.90 7.13
C ALA A 462 -18.29 -19.30 8.62
N SER A 463 -18.07 -18.34 9.51
CA SER A 463 -18.08 -18.54 10.96
C SER A 463 -18.83 -17.41 11.67
N ASN A 464 -19.49 -17.72 12.78
CA ASN A 464 -20.22 -16.73 13.60
C ASN A 464 -19.31 -15.95 14.56
N GLU A 465 -18.02 -15.87 14.26
CA GLU A 465 -17.05 -15.07 15.00
C GLU A 465 -16.14 -14.30 14.02
N PRO A 466 -15.58 -13.15 14.42
CA PRO A 466 -14.60 -12.42 13.63
C PRO A 466 -13.24 -13.14 13.65
N PHE A 467 -12.37 -12.78 12.69
CA PHE A 467 -10.95 -13.02 12.91
C PHE A 467 -10.44 -12.27 14.14
N GLN A 468 -9.46 -12.86 14.83
CA GLN A 468 -8.73 -12.24 15.92
C GLN A 468 -7.24 -12.64 15.89
N VAL A 469 -6.35 -11.72 15.51
CA VAL A 469 -4.89 -11.92 15.50
C VAL A 469 -4.26 -10.87 16.39
N CYS A 470 -3.60 -11.29 17.47
CA CYS A 470 -3.09 -10.41 18.52
C CYS A 470 -1.59 -10.12 18.39
N ASP A 471 -0.87 -10.96 17.66
CA ASP A 471 0.54 -10.74 17.38
C ASP A 471 0.96 -11.60 16.19
N ALA A 472 1.86 -11.06 15.38
CA ALA A 472 2.53 -11.73 14.28
C ALA A 472 3.98 -11.29 14.30
N GLN A 473 4.93 -12.24 14.28
CA GLN A 473 6.35 -11.95 14.38
C GLN A 473 7.19 -12.91 13.56
N ILE A 474 8.26 -12.42 12.95
CA ILE A 474 9.35 -13.27 12.46
C ILE A 474 10.28 -13.56 13.65
N ILE A 475 10.43 -14.83 14.01
CA ILE A 475 11.35 -15.28 15.06
C ILE A 475 12.76 -15.38 14.50
N ASN A 476 12.91 -16.02 13.33
CA ASN A 476 14.17 -16.15 12.63
C ASN A 476 13.94 -16.11 11.12
N SER A 477 14.77 -15.33 10.41
CA SER A 477 14.87 -15.40 8.95
C SER A 477 16.32 -15.67 8.55
N PHE A 478 16.52 -16.74 7.77
CA PHE A 478 17.81 -17.00 7.15
C PHE A 478 17.82 -16.41 5.74
N ASN A 479 18.42 -15.23 5.60
CA ASN A 479 18.68 -14.68 4.27
C ASN A 479 19.84 -15.45 3.63
N VAL A 480 19.55 -16.31 2.66
CA VAL A 480 20.58 -17.08 1.94
C VAL A 480 21.39 -16.22 0.95
N ASN A 481 20.98 -14.97 0.66
CA ASN A 481 21.67 -14.12 -0.32
C ASN A 481 22.31 -12.86 0.30
N ARG A 482 23.34 -13.05 1.14
CA ARG A 482 24.44 -12.08 1.29
C ARG A 482 25.71 -12.68 0.68
N LYS A 483 25.79 -12.65 -0.65
CA LYS A 483 27.06 -12.61 -1.39
C LYS A 483 26.91 -11.59 -2.49
#